data_AF-A0A673TW10-F1
#
_entry.id   AF-A0A673TW10-F1
#
_cell.length_a   1.000
_cell.length_b   1.000
_cell.length_c   1.000
_cell.angle_alpha   90.00
_cell.angle_beta   90.00
_cell.angle_gamma   90.00
#
_symmetry.space_group_name_H-M   'P 1'
#
loop_
_entity.id
_entity.type
_entity.pdbx_description
1 polymer ?
#
loop_
_entity_poly.entity_id
_entity_poly.type
_entity_poly.pdbx_seq_one_letter_code
_entity_poly.pdbx_strand_id
1 'polypeptide(L)'
;MITTSFPKYVAIFAIFIPCVSALDTFIAAVYEHAVILPNRTETLVPKEEALVLMNKNLDVLENAVQLAARQGAHIIVTPEDGIYGWVFTRETIYPYLEDIPDPKVNWIPCTDPQRNH
;
A
#
# COMPACT_ATOMS: atom_id res chain seq x y z
N MET A 1 27.09 -71.56 -4.09
CA MET A 1 27.20 -70.42 -5.01
C MET A 1 25.87 -69.67 -4.95
N ILE A 2 25.79 -68.64 -4.10
CA ILE A 2 24.56 -67.85 -3.92
C ILE A 2 24.78 -66.57 -4.72
N THR A 3 24.14 -66.49 -5.88
CA THR A 3 24.17 -65.30 -6.73
C THR A 3 23.13 -64.32 -6.19
N THR A 4 23.56 -63.30 -5.46
CA THR A 4 22.68 -62.20 -5.06
C THR A 4 22.58 -61.22 -6.24
N SER A 5 21.45 -61.29 -6.96
CA SER A 5 21.07 -60.31 -7.97
C SER A 5 20.50 -59.08 -7.26
N PHE A 6 21.21 -57.95 -7.30
CA PHE A 6 20.68 -56.66 -6.88
C PHE A 6 19.93 -56.02 -8.06
N PRO A 7 18.60 -55.80 -7.98
CA PRO A 7 17.89 -55.04 -8.99
C PRO A 7 18.32 -53.57 -8.93
N LYS A 8 18.82 -53.05 -10.06
CA LYS A 8 19.18 -51.65 -10.25
C LYS A 8 17.90 -50.81 -10.29
N TYR A 9 17.35 -50.46 -9.12
CA TYR A 9 16.27 -49.48 -9.04
C TYR A 9 16.86 -48.08 -9.28
N VAL A 10 16.63 -47.55 -10.48
CA VAL A 10 16.95 -46.16 -10.84
C VAL A 10 15.92 -45.27 -10.13
N ALA A 11 16.33 -44.58 -9.07
CA ALA A 11 15.53 -43.55 -8.45
C ALA A 11 15.59 -42.28 -9.31
N ILE A 12 14.50 -41.98 -10.04
CA ILE A 12 14.35 -40.71 -10.76
C ILE A 12 13.84 -39.67 -9.75
N PHE A 13 14.75 -38.89 -9.18
CA PHE A 13 14.40 -37.69 -8.43
C PHE A 13 14.11 -36.56 -9.42
N ALA A 14 12.84 -36.26 -9.67
CA ALA A 14 12.46 -35.04 -10.37
C ALA A 14 12.63 -33.85 -9.40
N ILE A 15 13.72 -33.11 -9.58
CA ILE A 15 13.95 -31.85 -8.86
C ILE A 15 12.99 -30.82 -9.45
N PHE A 16 11.83 -30.63 -8.81
CA PHE A 16 11.01 -29.45 -9.04
C PHE A 16 11.75 -28.26 -8.44
N ILE A 17 12.51 -27.54 -9.27
CA ILE A 17 13.06 -26.24 -8.91
C ILE A 17 11.90 -25.25 -9.06
N PRO A 18 11.33 -24.69 -7.98
CA PRO A 18 10.38 -23.61 -8.11
C PRO A 18 11.10 -22.45 -8.81
N CYS A 19 10.66 -22.12 -10.01
CA CYS A 19 11.18 -20.98 -10.76
C CYS A 19 10.68 -19.71 -10.06
N VAL A 20 11.49 -19.17 -9.16
CA VAL A 20 11.31 -17.82 -8.64
C VAL A 20 11.70 -16.87 -9.77
N SER A 21 10.72 -16.45 -10.57
CA SER A 21 10.92 -15.48 -11.63
C SER A 21 10.69 -14.08 -11.07
N ALA A 22 11.74 -13.24 -11.11
CA ALA A 22 11.56 -11.80 -10.96
C ALA A 22 11.12 -11.23 -12.31
N LEU A 23 10.22 -10.24 -12.31
CA LEU A 23 9.88 -9.52 -13.54
C LEU A 23 11.03 -8.59 -13.94
N ASP A 24 11.44 -8.63 -15.21
CA ASP A 24 12.49 -7.76 -15.75
C ASP A 24 12.04 -6.29 -15.90
N THR A 25 10.73 -6.06 -15.99
CA THR A 25 10.13 -4.73 -16.18
C THR A 25 8.84 -4.60 -15.38
N PHE A 26 8.46 -3.37 -15.02
CA PHE A 26 7.16 -3.06 -14.42
C PHE A 26 6.59 -1.76 -14.99
N ILE A 27 5.28 -1.57 -14.85
CA ILE A 27 4.57 -0.34 -15.23
C ILE A 27 4.39 0.51 -13.99
N ALA A 28 4.86 1.76 -14.02
CA ALA A 28 4.63 2.74 -12.97
C ALA A 28 3.53 3.73 -13.40
N ALA A 29 2.78 4.26 -12.43
CA ALA A 29 1.84 5.35 -12.62
C ALA A 29 2.14 6.49 -11.64
N VAL A 30 1.79 7.71 -12.04
CA VAL A 30 1.82 8.90 -11.19
C VAL A 30 0.52 9.66 -11.41
N TYR A 31 0.00 10.28 -10.35
CA TYR A 31 -1.20 11.11 -10.43
C TYR A 31 -0.91 12.52 -9.92
N GLU A 32 -1.08 13.52 -10.78
CA GLU A 32 -1.08 14.92 -10.37
C GLU A 32 -2.47 15.26 -9.82
N HIS A 33 -2.55 15.61 -8.54
CA HIS A 33 -3.81 15.81 -7.83
C HIS A 33 -4.15 17.29 -7.66
N ALA A 34 -5.35 17.68 -8.07
CA ALA A 34 -5.93 18.97 -7.73
C ALA A 34 -6.52 18.89 -6.31
N VAL A 35 -5.66 19.09 -5.31
CA VAL A 35 -5.99 18.89 -3.89
C VAL A 35 -7.20 19.72 -3.46
N ILE A 36 -8.18 19.08 -2.81
CA ILE A 36 -9.27 19.76 -2.12
C ILE A 36 -8.72 20.28 -0.80
N LEU A 37 -8.43 21.58 -0.76
CA LEU A 37 -7.85 22.22 0.40
C LEU A 37 -8.90 22.43 1.52
N PRO A 38 -8.48 22.43 2.80
CA PRO A 38 -9.34 22.89 3.88
C PRO A 38 -9.74 24.35 3.64
N ASN A 39 -10.88 24.76 4.20
CA ASN A 39 -11.19 26.18 4.29
C ASN A 39 -10.05 26.87 5.03
N ARG A 40 -9.64 28.06 4.54
CA ARG A 40 -8.59 28.89 5.14
C ARG A 40 -9.05 29.46 6.48
N THR A 41 -9.15 28.59 7.47
CA THR A 41 -9.39 28.95 8.85
C THR A 41 -8.23 28.38 9.62
N GLU A 42 -7.36 29.24 10.14
CA GLU A 42 -6.31 28.92 11.13
C GLU A 42 -6.91 28.42 12.46
N THR A 43 -8.16 27.98 12.44
CA THR A 43 -8.93 27.51 13.59
C THR A 43 -8.83 26.00 13.66
N LEU A 44 -8.62 25.51 14.86
CA LEU A 44 -8.66 24.08 15.17
C LEU A 44 -10.02 23.49 14.75
N VAL A 45 -9.98 22.41 13.97
CA VAL A 45 -11.17 21.63 13.59
C VAL A 45 -11.27 20.38 14.45
N PRO A 46 -12.49 19.84 14.70
CA PRO A 46 -12.62 18.52 15.29
C PRO A 46 -12.06 17.44 14.34
N LYS A 47 -11.63 16.31 14.91
CA LYS A 47 -11.03 15.19 14.15
C LYS A 47 -11.97 14.66 13.08
N GLU A 48 -13.27 14.64 13.36
CA GLU A 48 -14.31 14.18 12.44
C GLU A 48 -14.37 15.05 11.19
N GLU A 49 -14.23 16.37 11.32
CA GLU A 49 -14.20 17.28 10.16
C GLU A 49 -12.91 17.12 9.35
N ALA A 50 -11.77 16.92 10.01
CA ALA A 50 -10.51 16.59 9.33
C ALA A 50 -10.64 15.30 8.51
N LEU A 51 -11.21 14.24 9.10
CA LEU A 51 -11.46 12.97 8.40
C LEU A 51 -12.39 13.13 7.20
N VAL A 52 -13.44 13.96 7.30
CA VAL A 52 -14.33 14.24 6.17
C VAL A 52 -13.58 14.89 5.00
N LEU A 53 -12.67 15.83 5.27
CA LEU A 53 -11.86 16.44 4.22
C LEU A 53 -10.90 15.42 3.59
N MET A 54 -10.18 14.67 4.42
CA MET A 54 -9.22 13.67 3.96
C MET A 54 -9.88 12.61 3.09
N ASN A 55 -11.06 12.12 3.49
CA ASN A 55 -11.83 11.16 2.70
C ASN A 55 -12.26 11.71 1.33
N LYS A 56 -12.62 12.99 1.22
CA LYS A 56 -12.92 13.59 -0.10
C LYS A 56 -11.72 13.58 -1.05
N ASN A 57 -10.52 13.81 -0.53
CA ASN A 57 -9.31 13.69 -1.34
C ASN A 57 -9.03 12.21 -1.69
N LEU A 58 -9.20 11.30 -0.73
CA LEU A 58 -9.06 9.86 -0.96
C LEU A 58 -10.05 9.32 -2.02
N ASP A 59 -11.28 9.83 -2.09
CA ASP A 59 -12.26 9.44 -3.12
C ASP A 59 -11.73 9.75 -4.54
N VAL A 60 -11.04 10.88 -4.72
CA VAL A 60 -10.40 11.23 -6.00
C VAL A 60 -9.21 10.33 -6.29
N LEU A 61 -8.35 10.12 -5.28
CA LEU A 61 -7.16 9.27 -5.41
C LEU A 61 -7.54 7.81 -5.66
N GLU A 62 -8.63 7.30 -5.09
CA GLU A 62 -9.14 5.96 -5.33
C GLU A 62 -9.44 5.76 -6.82
N ASN A 63 -10.08 6.73 -7.47
CA ASN A 63 -10.36 6.66 -8.90
C ASN A 63 -9.06 6.55 -9.73
N ALA A 64 -8.02 7.29 -9.35
CA ALA A 64 -6.72 7.23 -10.00
C ALA A 64 -6.03 5.86 -9.78
N VAL A 65 -6.07 5.34 -8.55
CA VAL A 65 -5.52 4.02 -8.19
C VAL A 65 -6.25 2.91 -8.94
N GLN A 66 -7.58 2.93 -8.98
CA GLN A 66 -8.39 1.95 -9.71
C GLN A 66 -8.10 2.00 -11.21
N LEU A 67 -7.96 3.19 -11.80
CA LEU A 67 -7.63 3.34 -13.21
C LEU A 67 -6.23 2.80 -13.53
N ALA A 68 -5.23 3.15 -12.71
CA ALA A 68 -3.86 2.66 -12.88
C ALA A 68 -3.80 1.13 -12.77
N ALA A 69 -4.50 0.55 -11.80
CA ALA A 69 -4.61 -0.91 -11.66
C ALA A 69 -5.25 -1.56 -12.89
N ARG A 70 -6.34 -0.99 -13.44
CA ARG A 70 -6.96 -1.48 -14.69
C ARG A 70 -6.04 -1.40 -15.90
N GLN A 71 -5.06 -0.48 -15.89
CA GLN A 71 -4.04 -0.34 -16.94
C GLN A 71 -2.79 -1.21 -16.69
N GLY A 72 -2.77 -2.03 -15.63
CA GLY A 72 -1.65 -2.92 -15.33
C GLY A 72 -0.47 -2.24 -14.63
N ALA A 73 -0.67 -1.07 -14.02
CA ALA A 73 0.35 -0.46 -13.17
C ALA A 73 0.64 -1.36 -11.97
N HIS A 74 1.93 -1.57 -11.70
CA HIS A 74 2.42 -2.34 -10.56
C HIS A 74 2.60 -1.45 -9.32
N ILE A 75 2.75 -0.15 -9.53
CA ILE A 75 2.86 0.88 -8.50
C ILE A 75 2.27 2.19 -9.01
N ILE A 76 1.64 2.94 -8.11
CA ILE A 76 1.20 4.31 -8.36
C ILE A 76 1.71 5.21 -7.23
N VAL A 77 2.17 6.42 -7.58
CA VAL A 77 2.58 7.45 -6.62
C VAL A 77 1.58 8.60 -6.65
N THR A 78 1.15 9.05 -5.46
CA THR A 78 0.32 10.23 -5.23
C THR A 78 1.17 11.36 -4.62
N PRO A 79 0.78 12.64 -4.76
CA PRO A 79 1.62 13.76 -4.37
C PRO A 79 1.71 13.94 -2.84
N GLU A 80 2.75 14.64 -2.42
CA GLU A 80 2.87 15.20 -1.06
C GLU A 80 1.66 16.10 -0.75
N ASP A 81 1.23 16.11 0.52
CA ASP A 81 0.09 16.87 1.01
C ASP A 81 -1.24 16.60 0.27
N GLY A 82 -1.32 15.54 -0.54
CA GLY A 82 -2.46 15.25 -1.42
C GLY A 82 -3.77 14.91 -0.69
N ILE A 83 -3.73 14.67 0.62
CA ILE A 83 -4.89 14.27 1.42
C ILE A 83 -5.42 15.43 2.28
N TYR A 84 -4.55 16.35 2.71
CA TYR A 84 -4.89 17.40 3.68
C TYR A 84 -4.40 18.82 3.35
N GLY A 85 -3.51 19.00 2.35
CA GLY A 85 -2.98 20.31 1.94
C GLY A 85 -1.81 20.82 2.80
N TRP A 86 -1.43 22.09 2.63
CA TRP A 86 -0.16 22.64 3.15
C TRP A 86 -0.31 23.90 4.02
N VAL A 87 -1.52 24.21 4.50
CA VAL A 87 -1.80 25.47 5.23
C VAL A 87 -2.12 25.16 6.69
N PHE A 88 -1.08 24.96 7.51
CA PHE A 88 -1.23 24.60 8.92
C PHE A 88 -0.18 25.20 9.86
N THR A 89 -0.57 25.41 11.12
CA THR A 89 0.33 25.47 12.29
C THR A 89 0.44 24.08 12.94
N ARG A 90 1.26 23.96 13.99
CA ARG A 90 1.39 22.72 14.77
C ARG A 90 0.08 22.30 15.44
N GLU A 91 -0.72 23.27 15.85
CA GLU A 91 -2.01 23.04 16.52
C GLU A 91 -3.08 22.65 15.51
N THR A 92 -3.15 23.35 14.37
CA THR A 92 -4.20 23.11 13.37
C THR A 92 -4.00 21.84 12.56
N ILE A 93 -2.76 21.33 12.44
CA ILE A 93 -2.50 20.06 11.76
C ILE A 93 -2.86 18.84 12.62
N TYR A 94 -2.87 18.99 13.95
CA TYR A 94 -3.03 17.87 14.87
C TYR A 94 -4.25 16.96 14.61
N PRO A 95 -5.44 17.48 14.25
CA PRO A 95 -6.61 16.65 13.94
C PRO A 95 -6.47 15.77 12.70
N TYR A 96 -5.48 16.04 11.83
CA TYR A 96 -5.21 15.29 10.59
C TYR A 96 -4.20 14.15 10.75
N LEU A 97 -3.60 14.00 11.93
CA LEU A 97 -2.50 13.07 12.17
C LEU A 97 -2.98 11.73 12.74
N GLU A 98 -2.18 10.70 12.47
CA GLU A 98 -2.29 9.37 13.05
C GLU A 98 -0.92 8.91 13.57
N ASP A 99 -0.92 7.98 14.53
CA ASP A 99 0.30 7.28 14.93
C ASP A 99 0.55 6.11 13.97
N ILE A 100 1.61 6.22 13.16
CA ILE A 100 1.96 5.24 12.12
C ILE A 100 3.14 4.39 12.63
N PRO A 101 2.96 3.07 12.87
CA PRO A 101 4.00 2.23 13.45
C PRO A 101 5.14 1.91 12.47
N ASP A 102 6.32 1.53 13.01
CA ASP A 102 7.41 0.96 12.21
C ASP A 102 6.91 -0.30 11.47
N PRO A 103 7.13 -0.43 10.14
CA PRO A 103 6.66 -1.58 9.34
C PRO A 103 7.04 -2.97 9.89
N LYS A 104 8.04 -3.08 10.77
CA LYS A 104 8.41 -4.32 11.48
C LYS A 104 7.26 -4.95 12.25
N VAL A 105 6.21 -4.20 12.61
CA VAL A 105 5.01 -4.76 13.25
C VAL A 105 4.25 -5.76 12.35
N ASN A 106 4.52 -5.77 11.04
CA ASN A 106 3.90 -6.65 10.05
C ASN A 106 2.36 -6.62 10.17
N TRP A 107 1.77 -5.48 9.82
CA TRP A 107 0.35 -5.22 9.99
C TRP A 107 -0.29 -4.87 8.66
N ILE A 108 -1.47 -5.46 8.39
CA ILE A 108 -2.31 -5.15 7.24
C ILE A 108 -3.58 -4.46 7.80
N PRO A 109 -3.69 -3.13 7.73
CA PRO A 109 -4.81 -2.38 8.31
C PRO A 109 -6.18 -2.86 7.82
N CYS A 110 -6.27 -3.25 6.54
CA CYS A 110 -7.53 -3.69 5.93
C CYS A 110 -8.07 -5.00 6.52
N THR A 111 -7.21 -5.90 7.01
CA THR A 111 -7.64 -7.21 7.54
C THR A 111 -7.72 -7.24 9.06
N ASP A 112 -7.01 -6.33 9.74
CA ASP A 112 -6.97 -6.24 11.20
C ASP A 112 -7.01 -4.78 11.69
N PRO A 113 -8.11 -4.06 11.46
CA PRO A 113 -8.17 -2.61 11.69
C PRO A 113 -8.05 -2.20 13.18
N GLN A 114 -8.28 -3.13 14.12
CA GLN A 114 -8.34 -2.83 15.55
C GLN A 114 -6.96 -2.88 16.23
N ARG A 115 -5.92 -3.36 15.55
CA ARG A 115 -4.60 -3.57 16.15
C ARG A 115 -3.90 -2.28 16.61
N ASN A 116 -4.26 -1.14 16.02
CA ASN A 116 -3.66 0.16 16.29
C ASN A 116 -4.52 1.09 17.15
N HIS A 117 -5.59 0.58 17.77
CA HIS A 117 -6.48 1.32 18.66
C HIS A 117 -6.30 0.92 20.13
#